data_AF-A0A0B4EU76-F1
#
_entry.id   AF-A0A0B4EU76-F1
#
_cell.length_a   1.000
_cell.length_b   1.000
_cell.length_c   1.000
_cell.angle_alpha   90.00
_cell.angle_beta   90.00
_cell.angle_gamma   90.00
#
_symmetry.space_group_name_H-M   'P 1'
#
loop_
_entity.id
_entity.type
_entity.pdbx_description
1 polymer ?
#
loop_
_entity_poly.entity_id
_entity_poly.type
_entity_poly.pdbx_seq_one_letter_code
_entity_poly.pdbx_strand_id
1 'polypeptide(L)'
;MSKSVEDYRNGYPQFSTIIGACAPFHISRRFSRLRSRLFLVKQDHLSVLEKRLDDVDQEETRDLYLGCQRRDKNPERKQILDKIADALKDYDELVQRNHRMLSYDSPQPMNIASLRNWIESRGSLASDEVAYLDSGNDLLCVATHADSFLERLELLVEKLAIWSSEYIGKRAKSNVSRSPDVYIFSGTALKRLAQALAAWGVVLLLLLPVIILSVLQSMSLRLVLVVLAAAMAIMLFAMMSHTSTRDLFLAGATYSAVLVVFVAGTGLSSQ
;
A
#
# COMPACT_ATOMS: atom_id res chain seq x y z
N MET A 1 25.61 21.69 -9.98
CA MET A 1 24.43 21.86 -10.86
C MET A 1 23.92 20.48 -11.21
N SER A 2 22.72 20.08 -10.76
CA SER A 2 22.11 18.83 -11.22
C SER A 2 21.66 19.02 -12.67
N LYS A 3 22.01 18.07 -13.54
CA LYS A 3 21.50 18.04 -14.92
C LYS A 3 19.98 17.93 -14.90
N SER A 4 19.31 18.72 -15.74
CA SER A 4 17.87 18.59 -15.98
C SER A 4 17.59 17.30 -16.74
N VAL A 5 16.36 16.80 -16.67
CA VAL A 5 15.92 15.62 -17.44
C VAL A 5 16.19 15.81 -18.94
N GLU A 6 15.99 17.03 -19.44
CA GLU A 6 16.17 17.40 -20.84
C GLU A 6 17.63 17.46 -21.28
N ASP A 7 18.59 17.41 -20.35
CA ASP A 7 20.02 17.38 -20.67
C ASP A 7 20.49 15.97 -21.09
N TYR A 8 19.63 14.95 -20.93
CA TYR A 8 19.91 13.58 -21.33
C TYR A 8 19.40 13.31 -22.76
N ARG A 9 20.13 12.44 -23.47
CA ARG A 9 19.76 12.02 -24.82
C ARG A 9 18.40 11.32 -24.82
N ASN A 10 17.58 11.60 -25.83
CA ASN A 10 16.28 10.96 -26.05
C ASN A 10 16.39 9.42 -26.01
N GLY A 11 15.33 8.76 -25.54
CA GLY A 11 15.26 7.31 -25.35
C GLY A 11 15.46 6.91 -23.89
N TYR A 12 16.06 5.74 -23.66
CA TYR A 12 16.32 5.20 -22.32
C TYR A 12 17.04 6.15 -21.35
N PRO A 13 18.07 6.95 -21.75
CA PRO A 13 18.73 7.86 -20.82
C PRO A 13 17.78 8.90 -20.22
N GLN A 14 16.93 9.50 -21.06
CA GLN A 14 15.93 10.47 -20.60
C GLN A 14 14.79 9.79 -19.82
N PHE A 15 14.30 8.65 -20.30
CA PHE A 15 13.20 7.93 -19.67
C PHE A 15 13.55 7.42 -18.26
N SER A 16 14.72 6.79 -18.12
CA SER A 16 15.20 6.32 -16.82
C SER A 16 15.43 7.46 -15.83
N THR A 17 15.85 8.64 -16.32
CA THR A 17 15.99 9.85 -15.49
C THR A 17 14.64 10.32 -14.96
N ILE A 18 13.56 10.26 -15.76
CA ILE A 18 12.21 10.64 -15.32
C ILE A 18 11.66 9.66 -14.29
N ILE A 19 11.80 8.36 -14.55
CA ILE A 19 11.38 7.32 -13.62
C ILE A 19 12.12 7.53 -12.29
N GLY A 20 13.44 7.70 -12.31
CA GLY A 20 14.25 7.91 -11.11
C GLY A 20 14.01 9.26 -10.40
N ALA A 21 13.51 10.28 -11.11
CA ALA A 21 13.19 11.59 -10.51
C ALA A 21 11.84 11.61 -9.77
N CYS A 22 10.92 10.70 -10.10
CA CYS A 22 9.55 10.73 -9.61
C CYS A 22 9.13 9.34 -9.11
N ALA A 23 9.04 9.16 -7.79
CA ALA A 23 8.71 7.87 -7.18
C ALA A 23 7.40 7.24 -7.73
N PRO A 24 6.30 8.00 -7.94
CA PRO A 24 5.07 7.45 -8.52
C PRO A 24 5.18 6.98 -9.98
N PHE A 25 6.28 7.29 -10.68
CA PHE A 25 6.56 6.82 -12.05
C PHE A 25 7.35 5.51 -12.09
N HIS A 26 7.73 4.95 -10.94
CA HIS A 26 8.26 3.59 -10.85
C HIS A 26 7.16 2.53 -11.04
N ILE A 27 6.56 2.55 -12.22
CA ILE A 27 5.49 1.65 -12.65
C ILE A 27 6.10 0.43 -13.32
N SER A 28 5.69 -0.76 -12.91
CA SER A 28 6.19 -2.02 -13.46
C SER A 28 5.07 -3.06 -13.54
N ARG A 29 5.30 -4.13 -14.31
CA ARG A 29 4.35 -5.26 -14.35
C ARG A 29 4.56 -6.22 -13.18
N ARG A 30 3.46 -6.70 -12.62
CA ARG A 30 3.41 -7.78 -11.64
C ARG A 30 3.68 -9.14 -12.26
N PHE A 31 3.30 -9.33 -13.54
CA PHE A 31 3.32 -10.62 -14.23
C PHE A 31 2.54 -11.71 -13.50
N SER A 32 1.39 -11.35 -12.91
CA SER A 32 0.61 -12.17 -11.99
C SER A 32 0.29 -13.54 -12.60
N ARG A 33 -0.21 -13.56 -13.85
CA ARG A 33 -0.50 -14.79 -14.58
C ARG A 33 0.73 -15.68 -14.75
N LEU A 34 1.88 -15.12 -15.12
CA LEU A 34 3.11 -15.89 -15.34
C LEU A 34 3.62 -16.48 -14.02
N ARG A 35 3.57 -15.69 -12.94
CA ARG A 35 3.97 -16.11 -11.60
C ARG A 35 3.05 -17.21 -11.05
N SER A 36 1.74 -17.11 -11.28
CA SER A 36 0.78 -18.18 -10.95
C SER A 36 1.06 -19.46 -11.72
N ARG A 37 1.42 -19.39 -13.01
CA ARG A 37 1.82 -20.59 -13.78
C ARG A 37 3.06 -21.24 -13.19
N LEU A 38 4.07 -20.47 -12.80
CA LEU A 38 5.27 -20.99 -12.14
C LEU A 38 4.95 -21.63 -10.78
N PHE A 39 4.02 -21.04 -10.02
CA PHE A 39 3.54 -21.66 -8.78
C PHE A 39 2.94 -23.03 -9.03
N LEU A 40 1.97 -23.14 -9.94
CA LEU A 40 1.27 -24.39 -10.23
C LEU A 40 2.25 -25.49 -10.65
N VAL A 41 3.24 -25.17 -11.49
CA VAL A 41 4.27 -26.12 -11.93
C VAL A 41 5.13 -26.60 -10.76
N LYS A 42 5.54 -25.69 -9.85
CA LYS A 42 6.34 -26.07 -8.68
C LYS A 42 5.54 -26.88 -7.65
N GLN A 43 4.26 -26.55 -7.46
CA GLN A 43 3.37 -27.32 -6.58
C GLN A 43 3.19 -28.75 -7.08
N ASP A 44 2.87 -28.92 -8.35
CA ASP A 44 2.72 -30.25 -8.95
C ASP A 44 4.02 -31.06 -8.85
N HIS A 45 5.16 -30.43 -9.12
CA HIS A 45 6.45 -31.09 -8.98
C HIS A 45 6.70 -31.60 -7.55
N LEU A 46 6.39 -30.78 -6.53
CA LEU A 46 6.48 -31.20 -5.13
C LEU A 46 5.50 -32.32 -4.80
N SER A 47 4.26 -32.27 -5.29
CA SER A 47 3.26 -33.32 -5.09
C SER A 47 3.69 -34.66 -5.72
N VAL A 48 4.37 -34.63 -6.87
CA VAL A 48 4.94 -35.84 -7.49
C VAL A 48 6.06 -36.43 -6.63
N LEU A 49 6.93 -35.58 -6.07
CA LEU A 49 8.02 -36.03 -5.19
C LEU A 49 7.49 -36.56 -3.85
N GLU A 50 6.50 -35.89 -3.26
CA GLU A 50 5.80 -36.31 -2.04
C GLU A 50 5.15 -37.67 -2.24
N LYS A 51 4.38 -37.85 -3.32
CA LYS A 51 3.79 -39.15 -3.64
C LYS A 51 4.85 -40.25 -3.79
N ARG A 52 5.96 -39.96 -4.47
CA ARG A 52 7.04 -40.94 -4.62
C ARG A 52 7.71 -41.27 -3.28
N LEU A 53 7.83 -40.31 -2.37
CA LEU A 53 8.32 -40.55 -1.02
C LEU A 53 7.36 -41.47 -0.25
N ASP A 54 6.05 -41.19 -0.31
CA ASP A 54 5.03 -42.02 0.33
C ASP A 54 5.04 -43.45 -0.21
N ASP A 55 5.20 -43.64 -1.53
CA ASP A 55 5.30 -44.96 -2.15
C ASP A 55 6.54 -45.72 -1.61
N VAL A 56 7.70 -45.06 -1.53
CA VAL A 56 8.95 -45.65 -0.98
C VAL A 56 8.83 -45.97 0.51
N ASP A 57 8.07 -45.18 1.27
CA ASP A 57 7.81 -45.42 2.69
C ASP A 57 6.85 -46.60 2.90
N GLN A 58 5.85 -46.75 2.04
CA GLN A 58 4.92 -47.89 2.06
C GLN A 58 5.60 -49.22 1.68
N GLU A 59 6.58 -49.18 0.78
CA GLU A 59 7.35 -50.36 0.37
C GLU A 59 8.43 -50.78 1.40
N GLU A 60 8.68 -49.96 2.43
CA GLU A 60 9.69 -50.24 3.44
C GLU A 60 9.27 -51.38 4.37
N THR A 61 10.05 -52.46 4.35
CA THR A 61 9.79 -53.64 5.20
C THR A 61 10.33 -53.49 6.62
N ARG A 62 11.24 -52.53 6.85
CA ARG A 62 11.90 -52.32 8.15
C ARG A 62 11.44 -51.02 8.80
N ASP A 63 10.50 -51.13 9.73
CA ASP A 63 10.00 -49.99 10.52
C ASP A 63 11.12 -49.19 11.21
N LEU A 64 12.22 -49.85 11.59
CA LEU A 64 13.39 -49.21 12.19
C LEU A 64 14.05 -48.16 11.27
N TYR A 65 13.95 -48.31 9.95
CA TYR A 65 14.48 -47.35 8.99
C TYR A 65 13.61 -46.10 8.92
N LEU A 66 12.28 -46.26 8.96
CA LEU A 66 11.32 -45.15 9.03
C LEU A 66 11.44 -44.39 10.36
N GLY A 67 11.65 -45.10 11.48
CA GLY A 67 11.73 -44.49 12.81
C GLY A 67 13.10 -43.92 13.20
N CYS A 68 14.16 -44.19 12.43
CA CYS A 68 15.52 -43.75 12.79
C CYS A 68 16.37 -43.43 11.55
N GLN A 69 16.41 -42.15 11.17
CA GLN A 69 17.21 -41.67 10.03
C GLN A 69 18.70 -42.04 10.11
N ARG A 70 19.30 -42.09 11.32
CA ARG A 70 20.71 -42.51 11.49
C ARG A 70 20.96 -43.96 11.07
N ARG A 71 19.92 -44.79 11.09
CA ARG A 71 19.95 -46.21 10.74
C ARG A 71 19.32 -46.50 9.39
N ASP A 72 18.67 -45.50 8.78
CA ASP A 72 18.09 -45.61 7.46
C ASP A 72 19.20 -45.82 6.42
N LYS A 73 19.03 -46.87 5.62
CA LYS A 73 19.95 -47.27 4.55
C LYS A 73 19.29 -47.19 3.19
N ASN A 74 18.07 -46.69 3.07
CA ASN A 74 17.37 -46.57 1.80
C ASN A 74 17.96 -45.38 1.00
N PRO A 75 18.74 -45.64 -0.07
CA PRO A 75 19.38 -44.57 -0.83
C PRO A 75 18.36 -43.77 -1.66
N GLU A 76 17.24 -44.40 -2.04
CA GLU A 76 16.19 -43.75 -2.83
C GLU A 76 15.42 -42.73 -1.98
N ARG A 77 15.00 -43.12 -0.77
CA ARG A 77 14.36 -42.20 0.19
C ARG A 77 15.22 -40.97 0.42
N LYS A 78 16.52 -41.16 0.68
CA LYS A 78 17.47 -40.06 0.87
C LYS A 78 17.54 -39.15 -0.35
N GLN A 79 17.66 -39.70 -1.55
CA GLN A 79 17.71 -38.90 -2.79
C GLN A 79 16.41 -38.12 -3.03
N ILE A 80 15.25 -38.71 -2.73
CA ILE A 80 13.96 -38.01 -2.85
C ILE A 80 13.88 -36.87 -1.84
N LEU A 81 14.26 -37.11 -0.58
CA LEU A 81 14.29 -36.08 0.46
C LEU A 81 15.24 -34.92 0.11
N ASP A 82 16.41 -35.21 -0.45
CA ASP A 82 17.35 -34.17 -0.92
C ASP A 82 16.72 -33.33 -2.05
N LYS A 83 16.04 -33.97 -3.02
CA LYS A 83 15.31 -33.27 -4.09
C LYS A 83 14.13 -32.45 -3.59
N ILE A 84 13.39 -32.96 -2.60
CA ILE A 84 12.29 -32.24 -1.96
C ILE A 84 12.83 -31.00 -1.25
N ALA A 85 13.95 -31.11 -0.52
CA ALA A 85 14.57 -29.99 0.16
C ALA A 85 14.96 -28.87 -0.82
N ASP A 86 15.57 -29.23 -1.95
CA ASP A 86 15.91 -28.27 -3.00
C ASP A 86 14.66 -27.64 -3.66
N ALA A 87 13.66 -28.46 -3.99
CA ALA A 87 12.42 -27.99 -4.60
C ALA A 87 11.59 -27.08 -3.67
N LEU A 88 11.56 -27.39 -2.37
CA LEU A 88 10.88 -26.59 -1.34
C LEU A 88 11.54 -25.22 -1.19
N LYS A 89 12.88 -25.15 -1.15
CA LYS A 89 13.59 -23.87 -1.09
C LYS A 89 13.18 -22.95 -2.24
N ASP A 90 13.19 -23.50 -3.45
CA ASP A 90 12.82 -22.83 -4.68
C ASP A 90 11.34 -22.35 -4.69
N TYR A 91 10.45 -23.18 -4.15
CA TYR A 91 9.03 -22.88 -3.99
C TYR A 91 8.80 -21.78 -2.95
N ASP A 92 9.40 -21.89 -1.77
CA ASP A 92 9.28 -20.93 -0.68
C ASP A 92 9.82 -19.54 -1.09
N GLU A 93 10.95 -19.50 -1.79
CA GLU A 93 11.46 -18.27 -2.37
C GLU A 93 10.48 -17.65 -3.37
N LEU A 94 9.81 -18.47 -4.19
CA LEU A 94 8.77 -17.98 -5.10
C LEU A 94 7.55 -17.45 -4.31
N VAL A 95 7.13 -18.13 -3.24
CA VAL A 95 6.04 -17.69 -2.36
C VAL A 95 6.35 -16.31 -1.78
N GLN A 96 7.53 -16.14 -1.16
CA GLN A 96 7.93 -14.88 -0.55
C GLN A 96 8.02 -13.75 -1.58
N ARG A 97 8.64 -14.01 -2.74
CA ARG A 97 8.72 -13.02 -3.82
C ARG A 97 7.32 -12.66 -4.33
N ASN A 98 6.41 -13.62 -4.48
CA ASN A 98 5.04 -13.38 -4.93
C ASN A 98 4.23 -12.59 -3.92
N HIS A 99 4.37 -12.87 -2.62
CA HIS A 99 3.76 -12.08 -1.56
C HIS A 99 4.18 -10.60 -1.66
N ARG A 100 5.49 -10.33 -1.79
CA ARG A 100 5.99 -8.95 -1.97
C ARG A 100 5.44 -8.28 -3.24
N MET A 101 5.31 -9.03 -4.33
CA MET A 101 4.76 -8.48 -5.57
C MET A 101 3.27 -8.15 -5.47
N LEU A 102 2.51 -8.95 -4.71
CA LEU A 102 1.09 -8.73 -4.46
C LEU A 102 0.85 -7.59 -3.46
N SER A 103 1.78 -7.36 -2.53
CA SER A 103 1.67 -6.28 -1.53
C SER A 103 1.94 -4.88 -2.10
N TYR A 104 2.48 -4.75 -3.31
CA TYR A 104 2.62 -3.44 -3.94
C TYR A 104 1.28 -2.88 -4.38
N ASP A 105 1.14 -1.56 -4.26
CA ASP A 105 -0.05 -0.84 -4.69
C ASP A 105 -0.21 -0.81 -6.20
N SER A 106 -1.46 -0.67 -6.63
CA SER A 106 -1.75 -0.37 -8.03
C SER A 106 -1.37 1.09 -8.33
N PRO A 107 -0.71 1.37 -9.46
CA PRO A 107 -0.38 2.75 -9.81
C PRO A 107 -1.65 3.58 -10.05
N GLN A 108 -1.59 4.86 -9.69
CA GLN A 108 -2.67 5.80 -9.93
C GLN A 108 -2.88 5.97 -11.45
N PRO A 109 -4.14 5.97 -11.95
CA PRO A 109 -4.42 6.14 -13.38
C PRO A 109 -3.83 7.42 -13.98
N MET A 110 -3.77 8.50 -13.18
CA MET A 110 -3.18 9.77 -13.57
C MET A 110 -1.67 9.67 -13.85
N ASN A 111 -0.95 8.86 -13.08
CA ASN A 111 0.49 8.66 -13.27
C ASN A 111 0.78 7.83 -14.53
N ILE A 112 -0.05 6.82 -14.79
CA ILE A 112 0.02 6.03 -16.03
C ILE A 112 -0.21 6.95 -17.24
N ALA A 113 -1.27 7.77 -17.20
CA ALA A 113 -1.60 8.70 -18.28
C ALA A 113 -0.50 9.75 -18.49
N SER A 114 0.05 10.31 -17.42
CA SER A 114 1.15 11.30 -17.49
C SER A 114 2.41 10.70 -18.10
N LEU A 115 2.77 9.48 -17.69
CA LEU A 115 3.92 8.77 -18.24
C LEU A 115 3.71 8.43 -19.72
N ARG A 116 2.50 7.98 -20.09
CA ARG A 116 2.12 7.69 -21.48
C ARG A 116 2.21 8.94 -22.36
N ASN A 117 1.60 10.04 -21.94
CA ASN A 117 1.63 11.30 -22.67
C ASN A 117 3.06 11.78 -22.88
N TRP A 118 3.92 11.62 -21.86
CA TRP A 118 5.33 11.96 -22.01
C TRP A 118 6.04 11.11 -23.06
N ILE A 119 5.85 9.79 -23.04
CA ILE A 119 6.45 8.87 -24.01
C ILE A 119 5.97 9.21 -25.43
N GLU A 120 4.67 9.44 -25.60
CA GLU A 120 4.05 9.80 -26.88
C GLU A 120 4.57 11.16 -27.39
N SER A 121 4.78 12.14 -26.51
CA SER A 121 5.32 13.47 -26.87
C SER A 121 6.77 13.44 -27.35
N ARG A 122 7.59 12.50 -26.84
CA ARG A 122 9.02 12.39 -27.16
C ARG A 122 9.31 11.41 -28.30
N GLY A 123 8.44 10.42 -28.51
CA GLY A 123 8.53 9.46 -29.61
C GLY A 123 9.81 8.61 -29.61
N SER A 124 10.46 8.43 -28.46
CA SER A 124 11.82 7.87 -28.37
C SER A 124 11.91 6.42 -27.89
N LEU A 125 10.77 5.77 -27.65
CA LEU A 125 10.67 4.37 -27.23
C LEU A 125 9.79 3.60 -28.21
N ALA A 126 10.09 2.32 -28.42
CA ALA A 126 9.29 1.48 -29.31
C ALA A 126 7.92 1.21 -28.67
N SER A 127 6.85 1.22 -29.47
CA SER A 127 5.49 0.98 -28.98
C SER A 127 5.36 -0.37 -28.25
N ASP A 128 6.07 -1.40 -28.71
CA ASP A 128 6.10 -2.73 -28.09
C ASP A 128 6.71 -2.72 -26.69
N GLU A 129 7.70 -1.84 -26.43
CA GLU A 129 8.32 -1.70 -25.12
C GLU A 129 7.41 -0.97 -24.13
N VAL A 130 6.48 -0.15 -24.61
CA VAL A 130 5.58 0.70 -23.81
C VAL A 130 4.23 0.04 -23.57
N ALA A 131 3.86 -0.95 -24.39
CA ALA A 131 2.61 -1.72 -24.30
C ALA A 131 2.38 -2.37 -22.92
N TYR A 132 3.42 -2.49 -22.09
CA TYR A 132 3.27 -2.94 -20.71
C TYR A 132 2.32 -2.03 -19.90
N LEU A 133 2.27 -0.72 -20.17
CA LEU A 133 1.40 0.24 -19.51
C LEU A 133 -0.09 -0.01 -19.78
N ASP A 134 -0.44 -0.77 -20.82
CA ASP A 134 -1.82 -1.16 -21.12
C ASP A 134 -2.27 -2.40 -20.34
N SER A 135 -1.39 -2.99 -19.52
CA SER A 135 -1.67 -4.23 -18.77
C SER A 135 -2.60 -4.04 -17.56
N GLY A 136 -3.14 -2.83 -17.34
CA GLY A 136 -4.19 -2.52 -16.36
C GLY A 136 -3.92 -3.10 -14.97
N ASN A 137 -4.68 -4.13 -14.61
CA ASN A 137 -4.63 -4.78 -13.30
C ASN A 137 -3.30 -5.51 -13.02
N ASP A 138 -2.47 -5.75 -14.03
CA ASP A 138 -1.16 -6.40 -13.87
C ASP A 138 -0.03 -5.37 -13.64
N LEU A 139 -0.36 -4.11 -13.36
CA LEU A 139 0.61 -3.07 -13.01
C LEU A 139 0.77 -2.91 -11.50
N LEU A 140 1.95 -2.51 -11.08
CA LEU A 140 2.27 -2.09 -9.71
C LEU A 140 3.11 -0.83 -9.70
N CYS A 141 3.07 -0.13 -8.57
CA CYS A 141 4.03 0.90 -8.21
C CYS A 141 5.08 0.31 -7.26
N VAL A 142 6.36 0.37 -7.63
CA VAL A 142 7.47 -0.15 -6.81
C VAL A 142 7.79 0.81 -5.67
N ALA A 143 7.53 2.10 -5.84
CA ALA A 143 7.67 3.06 -4.77
C ALA A 143 6.68 2.69 -3.67
N THR A 144 7.21 2.32 -2.50
CA THR A 144 6.41 2.10 -1.30
C THR A 144 5.76 3.42 -0.93
N HIS A 145 4.48 3.52 -1.22
CA HIS A 145 3.61 4.47 -0.58
C HIS A 145 3.39 3.95 0.83
N ALA A 146 3.88 4.70 1.81
CA ALA A 146 3.59 4.40 3.20
C ALA A 146 2.10 4.66 3.39
N ASP A 147 1.35 3.57 3.31
CA ASP A 147 -0.10 3.48 3.43
C ASP A 147 -0.55 4.30 4.64
N SER A 148 -0.99 5.52 4.39
CA SER A 148 -1.46 6.44 5.41
C SER A 148 -2.53 7.30 4.78
N PHE A 149 -3.66 7.44 5.47
CA PHE A 149 -4.73 8.39 5.19
C PHE A 149 -4.25 9.78 4.77
N LEU A 150 -3.04 10.18 5.21
CA LEU A 150 -2.34 11.37 4.75
C LEU A 150 -2.21 11.45 3.23
N GLU A 151 -2.01 10.34 2.52
CA GLU A 151 -1.96 10.29 1.05
C GLU A 151 -3.35 10.33 0.41
N ARG A 152 -4.39 9.74 1.02
CA ARG A 152 -5.78 9.92 0.55
C ARG A 152 -6.22 11.38 0.70
N LEU A 153 -5.81 12.02 1.79
CA LEU A 153 -5.98 13.45 1.97
C LEU A 153 -5.09 14.24 1.02
N GLU A 154 -3.86 13.81 0.75
CA GLU A 154 -2.97 14.45 -0.22
C GLU A 154 -3.61 14.41 -1.62
N LEU A 155 -4.19 13.28 -2.03
CA LEU A 155 -4.93 13.13 -3.29
C LEU A 155 -6.22 13.96 -3.33
N LEU A 156 -6.95 14.08 -2.21
CA LEU A 156 -8.14 14.94 -2.14
C LEU A 156 -7.75 16.42 -2.20
N VAL A 157 -6.67 16.80 -1.51
CA VAL A 157 -6.12 18.15 -1.51
C VAL A 157 -5.50 18.48 -2.86
N GLU A 158 -4.87 17.51 -3.54
CA GLU A 158 -4.36 17.64 -4.90
C GLU A 158 -5.51 17.84 -5.89
N LYS A 159 -6.59 17.06 -5.79
CA LYS A 159 -7.81 17.25 -6.59
C LYS A 159 -8.46 18.61 -6.32
N LEU A 160 -8.55 19.04 -5.07
CA LEU A 160 -9.06 20.36 -4.69
C LEU A 160 -8.14 21.49 -5.14
N ALA A 161 -6.82 21.30 -5.12
CA ALA A 161 -5.84 22.25 -5.60
C ALA A 161 -5.88 22.39 -7.13
N ILE A 162 -6.03 21.27 -7.85
CA ILE A 162 -6.20 21.28 -9.31
C ILE A 162 -7.53 21.97 -9.65
N TRP A 163 -8.63 21.57 -9.01
CA TRP A 163 -9.96 22.17 -9.21
C TRP A 163 -9.99 23.67 -8.86
N SER A 164 -9.35 24.07 -7.76
CA SER A 164 -9.25 25.49 -7.39
C SER A 164 -8.28 26.26 -8.28
N SER A 165 -7.26 25.64 -8.86
CA SER A 165 -6.37 26.27 -9.84
C SER A 165 -7.00 26.45 -11.23
N GLU A 166 -8.04 25.68 -11.56
CA GLU A 166 -8.91 25.95 -12.71
C GLU A 166 -9.81 27.17 -12.48
N TYR A 167 -10.21 27.42 -11.23
CA TYR A 167 -11.01 28.59 -10.84
C TYR A 167 -10.17 29.86 -10.58
N ILE A 168 -8.95 29.70 -10.07
CA ILE A 168 -7.99 30.75 -9.76
C ILE A 168 -6.83 30.52 -10.72
N GLY A 169 -6.83 31.16 -11.89
CA GLY A 169 -5.94 30.90 -13.04
C GLY A 169 -4.42 31.07 -12.84
N LYS A 170 -3.85 30.57 -11.76
CA LYS A 170 -2.42 30.50 -11.45
C LYS A 170 -2.01 29.03 -11.39
N ARG A 171 -1.65 28.48 -12.55
CA ARG A 171 -0.94 27.20 -12.67
C ARG A 171 0.38 27.28 -11.89
N ALA A 172 0.48 26.51 -10.80
CA ALA A 172 1.71 26.41 -10.02
C ALA A 172 2.78 25.65 -10.83
N LYS A 173 3.90 26.32 -11.13
CA LYS A 173 5.05 25.75 -11.85
C LYS A 173 5.96 25.01 -10.88
N SER A 174 6.40 23.79 -11.23
CA SER A 174 7.50 23.12 -10.51
C SER A 174 8.85 23.41 -11.17
N ASN A 175 9.93 23.34 -10.39
CA ASN A 175 11.29 23.71 -10.80
C ASN A 175 12.11 22.55 -11.41
N VAL A 176 11.48 21.41 -11.76
CA VAL A 176 12.21 20.18 -12.15
C VAL A 176 12.09 19.84 -13.64
N SER A 177 11.14 20.42 -14.37
CA SER A 177 10.96 20.22 -15.82
C SER A 177 10.72 21.56 -16.51
N ARG A 178 11.41 21.83 -17.61
CA ARG A 178 11.20 23.04 -18.44
C ARG A 178 10.14 22.82 -19.52
N SER A 179 9.60 21.60 -19.65
CA SER A 179 8.61 21.24 -20.66
C SER A 179 7.16 21.31 -20.13
N PRO A 180 6.21 21.81 -20.93
CA PRO A 180 4.80 21.99 -20.52
C PRO A 180 4.00 20.68 -20.42
N ASP A 181 4.55 19.54 -20.83
CA ASP A 181 3.82 18.28 -20.98
C ASP A 181 4.00 17.28 -19.82
N VAL A 182 4.82 17.60 -18.80
CA VAL A 182 4.98 16.76 -17.60
C VAL A 182 4.96 17.60 -16.33
N TYR A 183 3.84 17.56 -15.63
CA TYR A 183 3.73 18.12 -14.29
C TYR A 183 4.35 17.16 -13.27
N ILE A 184 5.66 17.32 -13.04
CA ILE A 184 6.35 16.70 -11.92
C ILE A 184 6.03 17.53 -10.68
N PHE A 185 4.98 17.16 -9.95
CA PHE A 185 4.57 17.89 -8.75
C PHE A 185 5.58 17.60 -7.63
N SER A 186 6.41 18.59 -7.27
CA SER A 186 7.32 18.51 -6.12
C SER A 186 6.50 18.61 -4.83
N GLY A 187 5.97 17.48 -4.38
CA GLY A 187 4.94 17.34 -3.34
C GLY A 187 5.29 17.77 -1.91
N THR A 188 6.41 18.44 -1.63
CA THR A 188 6.76 18.76 -0.23
C THR A 188 5.85 19.81 0.41
N ALA A 189 5.41 20.83 -0.33
CA ALA A 189 4.51 21.86 0.22
C ALA A 189 3.06 21.37 0.33
N LEU A 190 2.57 20.64 -0.68
CA LEU A 190 1.22 20.08 -0.68
C LEU A 190 1.07 18.95 0.34
N LYS A 191 2.10 18.09 0.49
CA LYS A 191 2.16 17.09 1.55
C LYS A 191 2.12 17.72 2.93
N ARG A 192 2.86 18.80 3.17
CA ARG A 192 2.80 19.56 4.44
C ARG A 192 1.42 20.17 4.68
N LEU A 193 0.77 20.67 3.62
CA LEU A 193 -0.57 21.25 3.73
C LEU A 193 -1.63 20.15 4.01
N ALA A 194 -1.55 19.01 3.32
CA ALA A 194 -2.41 17.86 3.57
C ALA A 194 -2.23 17.31 4.99
N GLN A 195 -0.98 17.21 5.46
CA GLN A 195 -0.66 16.85 6.84
C GLN A 195 -1.21 17.85 7.86
N ALA A 196 -1.10 19.15 7.59
CA ALA A 196 -1.65 20.18 8.45
C ALA A 196 -3.19 20.13 8.52
N LEU A 197 -3.86 19.95 7.38
CA LEU A 197 -5.32 19.79 7.33
C LEU A 197 -5.79 18.51 8.02
N ALA A 198 -5.06 17.41 7.86
CA ALA A 198 -5.32 16.15 8.56
C ALA A 198 -5.24 16.34 10.09
N ALA A 199 -4.14 16.93 10.56
CA ALA A 199 -3.94 17.23 11.98
C ALA A 199 -5.03 18.16 12.51
N TRP A 200 -5.41 19.18 11.73
CA TRP A 200 -6.48 20.10 12.10
C TRP A 200 -7.85 19.41 12.17
N GLY A 201 -8.14 18.49 11.24
CA GLY A 201 -9.35 17.65 11.26
C GLY A 201 -9.43 16.78 12.51
N VAL A 202 -8.32 16.16 12.93
CA VAL A 202 -8.26 15.39 14.18
C VAL A 202 -8.48 16.28 15.41
N VAL A 203 -7.85 17.46 15.45
CA VAL A 203 -8.05 18.42 16.55
C VAL A 203 -9.50 18.88 16.63
N LEU A 204 -10.13 19.23 15.50
CA LEU A 204 -11.54 19.57 15.46
C LEU A 204 -12.43 18.41 15.91
N LEU A 205 -12.16 17.20 15.45
CA LEU A 205 -12.93 16.00 15.83
C LEU A 205 -12.91 15.78 17.35
N LEU A 206 -11.78 16.05 18.02
CA LEU A 206 -11.64 15.92 19.46
C LEU A 206 -12.24 17.10 20.24
N LEU A 207 -12.15 18.33 19.74
CA LEU A 207 -12.58 19.53 20.46
C LEU A 207 -14.04 19.93 20.20
N LEU A 208 -14.56 19.69 19.00
CA LEU A 208 -15.89 20.13 18.59
C LEU A 208 -17.00 19.50 19.45
N PRO A 209 -16.96 18.20 19.79
CA PRO A 209 -17.95 17.60 20.69
C PRO A 209 -17.88 18.17 22.11
N VAL A 210 -16.68 18.51 22.61
CA VAL A 210 -16.50 19.14 23.92
C VAL A 210 -17.13 20.54 23.95
N ILE A 211 -16.92 21.34 22.89
CA ILE A 211 -17.53 22.67 22.76
C ILE A 211 -19.06 22.56 22.72
N ILE A 212 -19.62 21.63 21.94
CA ILE A 212 -21.08 21.45 21.86
C ILE A 212 -21.67 21.00 23.21
N LEU A 213 -21.00 20.08 23.93
CA LEU A 213 -21.43 19.64 25.26
C LEU A 213 -21.46 20.79 26.28
N SER A 214 -20.58 21.79 26.14
CA SER A 214 -20.54 22.94 27.05
C SER A 214 -21.75 23.87 26.93
N VAL A 215 -22.42 23.89 25.78
CA VAL A 215 -23.57 24.78 25.50
C VAL A 215 -24.91 24.08 25.73
N LEU A 216 -24.96 22.75 25.57
CA LEU A 216 -26.18 21.96 25.79
C LEU A 216 -26.53 21.89 27.27
N GLN A 217 -27.75 22.28 27.65
CA GLN A 217 -28.22 22.23 29.05
C GLN A 217 -28.94 20.92 29.42
N SER A 218 -29.43 20.15 28.45
CA SER A 218 -30.20 18.94 28.71
C SER A 218 -29.32 17.69 28.84
N MET A 219 -29.46 16.97 29.95
CA MET A 219 -28.67 15.77 30.27
C MET A 219 -28.84 14.66 29.22
N SER A 220 -30.05 14.44 28.73
CA SER A 220 -30.33 13.40 27.73
C SER A 220 -29.64 13.68 26.39
N LEU A 221 -29.58 14.95 25.94
CA LEU A 221 -28.88 15.31 24.70
C LEU A 221 -27.37 15.19 24.85
N ARG A 222 -26.82 15.49 26.03
CA ARG A 222 -25.40 15.27 26.33
C ARG A 222 -25.01 13.80 26.18
N LEU A 223 -25.78 12.88 26.77
CA LEU A 223 -25.51 11.44 26.68
C LEU A 223 -25.59 10.90 25.24
N VAL A 224 -26.61 11.30 24.48
CA VAL A 224 -26.76 10.90 23.07
C VAL A 224 -25.60 11.44 22.23
N LEU A 225 -25.16 12.69 22.47
CA LEU A 225 -24.06 13.30 21.74
C LEU A 225 -22.72 12.65 22.05
N VAL A 226 -22.48 12.21 23.30
CA VAL A 226 -21.27 11.42 23.65
C VAL A 226 -21.21 10.12 22.85
N VAL A 227 -22.31 9.37 22.80
CA VAL A 227 -22.37 8.09 22.05
C VAL A 227 -22.14 8.33 20.56
N LEU A 228 -22.80 9.33 19.97
CA LEU A 228 -22.63 9.67 18.55
C LEU A 228 -21.21 10.17 18.23
N ALA A 229 -20.64 11.03 19.08
CA ALA A 229 -19.29 11.54 18.89
C ALA A 229 -18.23 10.45 19.02
N ALA A 230 -18.37 9.55 20.00
CA ALA A 230 -17.48 8.41 20.18
C ALA A 230 -17.59 7.43 18.99
N ALA A 231 -18.80 7.11 18.54
CA ALA A 231 -19.02 6.26 17.38
C ALA A 231 -18.45 6.89 16.09
N MET A 232 -18.65 8.20 15.88
CA MET A 232 -18.09 8.92 14.74
C MET A 232 -16.56 8.96 14.79
N ALA A 233 -15.96 9.19 15.97
CA ALA A 233 -14.51 9.17 16.12
C ALA A 233 -13.91 7.79 15.83
N ILE A 234 -14.51 6.72 16.37
CA ILE A 234 -14.08 5.34 16.09
C ILE A 234 -14.25 5.02 14.60
N MET A 235 -15.36 5.41 13.98
CA MET A 235 -15.59 5.18 12.55
C MET A 235 -14.56 5.92 11.68
N LEU A 236 -14.23 7.17 12.03
CA LEU A 236 -13.20 7.95 11.34
C LEU A 236 -11.82 7.32 11.56
N PHE A 237 -11.44 6.95 12.78
CA PHE A 237 -10.18 6.25 13.03
C PHE A 237 -10.10 4.91 12.28
N ALA A 238 -11.18 4.13 12.23
CA ALA A 238 -11.24 2.89 11.47
C ALA A 238 -11.07 3.10 9.96
N MET A 239 -11.61 4.21 9.41
CA MET A 239 -11.38 4.61 8.02
C MET A 239 -9.98 5.18 7.78
N MET A 240 -9.37 5.80 8.80
CA MET A 240 -8.10 6.50 8.72
C MET A 240 -6.88 5.59 8.89
N SER A 241 -7.01 4.46 9.57
CA SER A 241 -5.86 3.64 9.92
C SER A 241 -6.06 2.16 9.65
N HIS A 242 -5.11 1.56 8.93
CA HIS A 242 -4.87 0.12 8.86
C HIS A 242 -4.25 -0.41 10.18
N THR A 243 -4.61 0.21 11.32
CA THR A 243 -4.07 -0.14 12.65
C THR A 243 -4.71 -1.41 13.17
N SER A 244 -4.03 -2.04 14.13
CA SER A 244 -4.57 -3.20 14.82
C SER A 244 -5.91 -2.82 15.46
N THR A 245 -6.89 -3.71 15.39
CA THR A 245 -8.20 -3.52 16.05
C THR A 245 -8.06 -3.10 17.52
N ARG A 246 -6.98 -3.51 18.18
CA ARG A 246 -6.62 -3.13 19.56
C ARG A 246 -6.37 -1.63 19.74
N ASP A 247 -5.68 -0.99 18.80
CA ASP A 247 -5.37 0.44 18.88
C ASP A 247 -6.63 1.29 18.69
N LEU A 248 -7.54 0.82 17.84
CA LEU A 248 -8.85 1.43 17.63
C LEU A 248 -9.72 1.37 18.90
N PHE A 249 -9.75 0.21 19.58
CA PHE A 249 -10.47 0.08 20.85
C PHE A 249 -9.88 0.96 21.95
N LEU A 250 -8.54 1.06 22.03
CA LEU A 250 -7.86 1.92 23.01
C LEU A 250 -8.15 3.41 22.75
N ALA A 251 -8.06 3.85 21.50
CA ALA A 251 -8.39 5.23 21.11
C ALA A 251 -9.87 5.56 21.37
N GLY A 252 -10.79 4.65 21.05
CA GLY A 252 -12.21 4.82 21.31
C GLY A 252 -12.54 4.89 22.82
N ALA A 253 -11.93 4.02 23.63
CA ALA A 253 -12.13 3.99 25.07
C ALA A 253 -11.58 5.24 25.76
N THR A 254 -10.37 5.68 25.39
CA THR A 254 -9.76 6.91 25.94
C THR A 254 -10.58 8.14 25.57
N TYR A 255 -11.04 8.25 24.32
CA TYR A 255 -11.88 9.37 23.90
C TYR A 255 -13.24 9.39 24.61
N SER A 256 -13.88 8.23 24.75
CA SER A 256 -15.15 8.12 25.46
C SER A 256 -15.01 8.50 26.94
N ALA A 257 -13.93 8.08 27.59
CA ALA A 257 -13.66 8.43 28.99
C ALA A 257 -13.53 9.95 29.19
N VAL A 258 -12.82 10.65 28.28
CA VAL A 258 -12.69 12.12 28.31
C VAL A 258 -14.06 12.78 28.19
N LEU A 259 -14.88 12.37 27.21
CA LEU A 259 -16.22 12.94 27.02
C LEU A 259 -17.14 12.71 28.23
N VAL A 260 -17.10 11.52 28.84
CA VAL A 260 -17.90 11.19 30.03
C VAL A 260 -17.50 12.07 31.22
N VAL A 261 -16.21 12.31 31.43
CA VAL A 261 -15.72 13.22 32.51
C VAL A 261 -16.23 14.64 32.29
N PHE A 262 -16.24 15.14 31.05
CA PHE A 262 -16.78 16.46 30.74
C PHE A 262 -18.29 16.56 30.98
N VAL A 263 -19.06 15.52 30.66
CA VAL A 263 -20.50 15.47 30.97
C VAL A 263 -20.74 15.46 32.48
N ALA A 264 -19.96 14.72 33.25
CA ALA A 264 -20.05 14.68 34.71
C ALA A 264 -19.71 16.04 35.35
N GLY A 265 -18.64 16.71 34.91
CA GLY A 265 -18.23 18.01 35.43
C GLY A 265 -19.22 19.14 35.12
N THR A 266 -19.79 19.16 33.91
CA THR A 266 -20.80 20.16 33.51
C THR A 266 -22.20 19.89 34.06
N GLY A 267 -22.48 18.67 34.57
CA GLY A 267 -23.72 18.34 35.26
C GLY A 267 -23.75 18.84 36.71
N LEU A 268 -22.58 18.95 37.36
CA LEU A 268 -22.43 19.45 38.72
C LEU A 268 -22.60 20.97 38.82
N SER A 269 -22.30 21.71 37.75
CA SER A 269 -22.45 23.17 37.69
C SER A 269 -23.87 23.67 37.43
N SER A 270 -24.81 22.77 37.13
CA SER A 270 -26.22 23.09 36.84
C SER A 270 -27.20 22.67 37.93
N GLN A 271 -26.71 22.29 39.12
CA GLN A 271 -27.52 22.11 40.33
C GLN A 271 -27.42 23.34 41.23
#